data_AF-A0A352PRR8-F1
#
_entry.id   AF-A0A352PRR8-F1
#
_cell.length_a   1.000
_cell.length_b   1.000
_cell.length_c   1.000
_cell.angle_alpha   90.00
_cell.angle_beta   90.00
_cell.angle_gamma   90.00
#
_symmetry.space_group_name_H-M   'P 1'
#
loop_
_entity.id
_entity.type
_entity.pdbx_description
1 polymer ?
#
loop_
_entity_poly.entity_id
_entity_poly.type
_entity_poly.pdbx_seq_one_letter_code
_entity_poly.pdbx_strand_id
1 'polypeptide(L)'
;MTWSQAVAWRDVLGKLGTLWCILLAVSLLDAVTAKFRESPLVSHVMPGEVIQLTNPVGEPNAKMDDLVIVGNTPTIAISVDAIRPSFWFGGAMWHARVEVSSTAAAGDYPIRIYPRGVPEAKVPAHHVIVHADQQSYYGSSTSFIRRFLRYSPWQLAAIWALCVVATLSGLYLLSRFVDRLMALEGRASIYLVRSVDDGQEILFGLGSKHGVETGRRVDVLDGSGHWVGFGEVRKVDETDALAWVQTDVVVIPGFTVISR
;
A
#
# COMPACT_ATOMS: atom_id res chain seq x y z
N MET A 1 -13.07 24.99 -16.63
CA MET A 1 -11.87 24.99 -15.76
C MET A 1 -10.73 25.58 -16.58
N THR A 2 -10.07 26.61 -16.07
CA THR A 2 -8.92 27.23 -16.76
C THR A 2 -7.66 26.36 -16.60
N TRP A 3 -6.65 26.56 -17.47
CA TRP A 3 -5.36 25.87 -17.36
C TRP A 3 -4.72 26.08 -15.97
N SER A 4 -4.71 27.31 -15.47
CA SER A 4 -4.18 27.65 -14.15
C SER A 4 -4.89 26.93 -13.01
N GLN A 5 -6.22 26.83 -13.07
CA GLN A 5 -7.01 26.06 -12.10
C GLN A 5 -6.66 24.57 -12.15
N ALA A 6 -6.49 24.01 -13.36
CA ALA A 6 -6.17 22.60 -13.54
C ALA A 6 -4.78 22.24 -12.97
N VAL A 7 -3.79 23.11 -13.18
CA VAL A 7 -2.45 22.96 -12.60
C VAL A 7 -2.48 23.06 -11.08
N ALA A 8 -3.23 24.01 -10.52
CA ALA A 8 -3.39 24.16 -9.08
C ALA A 8 -4.06 22.92 -8.44
N TRP A 9 -5.13 22.40 -9.05
CA TRP A 9 -5.77 21.16 -8.59
C TRP A 9 -4.83 19.96 -8.65
N ARG A 10 -3.96 19.89 -9.66
CA ARG A 10 -2.95 18.82 -9.79
C ARG A 10 -1.96 18.86 -8.63
N ASP A 11 -1.49 20.04 -8.26
CA ASP A 11 -0.58 20.22 -7.11
C ASP A 11 -1.24 19.84 -5.78
N VAL A 12 -2.47 20.31 -5.54
CA VAL A 12 -3.24 19.94 -4.34
C VAL A 12 -3.47 18.43 -4.27
N LEU A 13 -3.84 17.81 -5.39
CA LEU A 13 -4.07 16.37 -5.44
C LEU A 13 -2.77 15.57 -5.23
N GLY A 14 -1.63 16.05 -5.74
CA GLY A 14 -0.31 15.47 -5.48
C GLY A 14 0.09 15.53 -4.00
N LYS A 15 -0.17 16.66 -3.33
CA LYS A 15 0.02 16.81 -1.87
C LYS A 15 -0.86 15.88 -1.07
N LEU A 16 -2.15 15.75 -1.44
CA LEU A 16 -3.07 14.80 -0.82
C LEU A 16 -2.62 13.35 -1.04
N GLY A 17 -2.21 13.00 -2.25
CA GLY A 17 -1.65 11.67 -2.55
C GLY A 17 -0.42 11.35 -1.70
N THR A 18 0.46 12.33 -1.50
CA THR A 18 1.63 12.19 -0.62
C THR A 18 1.23 11.92 0.82
N LEU A 19 0.23 12.64 1.35
CA LEU A 19 -0.32 12.39 2.68
C LEU A 19 -0.86 10.96 2.81
N TRP A 20 -1.63 10.49 1.83
CA TRP A 20 -2.17 9.12 1.83
C TRP A 20 -1.07 8.06 1.79
N CYS A 21 -0.01 8.28 1.01
CA CYS A 21 1.17 7.40 0.99
C CYS A 21 1.85 7.32 2.37
N ILE A 22 1.99 8.45 3.07
CA ILE A 22 2.58 8.47 4.42
C ILE A 22 1.69 7.69 5.40
N LEU A 23 0.38 7.93 5.41
CA LEU A 23 -0.55 7.22 6.30
C LEU A 23 -0.58 5.71 6.00
N LEU A 24 -0.52 5.33 4.73
CA LEU A 24 -0.40 3.94 4.31
C LEU A 24 0.89 3.31 4.86
N ALA A 25 2.03 3.97 4.65
CA ALA A 25 3.33 3.47 5.11
C ALA A 25 3.36 3.31 6.64
N VAL A 26 2.88 4.30 7.39
CA VAL A 26 2.77 4.23 8.86
C VAL A 26 1.88 3.06 9.29
N SER A 27 0.75 2.86 8.63
CA SER A 27 -0.18 1.77 8.96
C SER A 27 0.42 0.39 8.70
N LEU A 28 1.14 0.22 7.58
CA LEU A 28 1.83 -1.01 7.25
C LEU A 28 2.99 -1.30 8.21
N LEU A 29 3.80 -0.29 8.52
CA LEU A 29 4.91 -0.42 9.46
C LEU A 29 4.41 -0.82 10.85
N ASP A 30 3.34 -0.18 11.33
CA ASP A 30 2.73 -0.54 12.61
C ASP A 30 2.19 -1.99 12.59
N ALA A 31 1.49 -2.38 11.52
CA ALA A 31 0.95 -3.73 11.38
C ALA A 31 2.04 -4.82 11.39
N VAL A 32 3.10 -4.61 10.61
CA VAL A 32 4.21 -5.55 10.47
C VAL A 32 5.01 -5.63 11.75
N THR A 33 5.38 -4.48 12.33
CA THR A 33 6.15 -4.45 13.59
C THR A 33 5.36 -5.05 14.75
N ALA A 34 4.05 -4.83 14.82
CA ALA A 34 3.17 -5.47 15.79
C ALA A 34 3.20 -6.99 15.65
N LYS A 35 3.11 -7.51 14.41
CA LYS A 35 3.16 -8.96 14.15
C LYS A 35 4.50 -9.61 14.50
N PHE A 36 5.61 -8.91 14.30
CA PHE A 36 6.92 -9.41 14.73
C PHE A 36 7.12 -9.38 16.25
N ARG A 37 6.40 -8.51 16.97
CA ARG A 37 6.47 -8.40 18.43
C ARG A 37 5.48 -9.29 19.15
N GLU A 38 4.38 -9.66 18.51
CA GLU A 38 3.40 -10.61 19.06
C GLU A 38 4.00 -12.01 19.12
N SER A 39 3.94 -12.63 20.31
CA SER A 39 4.27 -14.04 20.45
C SER A 39 3.15 -14.88 19.81
N PRO A 40 3.48 -15.85 18.94
CA PRO A 40 2.47 -16.73 18.34
C PRO A 40 1.79 -17.63 19.37
N LEU A 41 2.38 -17.77 20.57
CA LEU A 41 1.86 -18.56 21.69
C LEU A 41 0.99 -17.76 22.64
N VAL A 42 0.67 -16.51 22.32
CA VAL A 42 -0.19 -15.66 23.16
C VAL A 42 -1.37 -15.20 22.34
N SER A 43 -2.57 -15.33 22.90
CA SER A 43 -3.80 -14.82 22.31
C SER A 43 -4.56 -13.99 23.33
N HIS A 44 -4.76 -12.72 23.00
CA HIS A 44 -5.55 -11.79 23.79
C HIS A 44 -7.01 -11.88 23.34
N VAL A 45 -7.92 -12.05 24.30
CA VAL A 45 -9.35 -12.26 24.04
C VAL A 45 -10.24 -11.55 25.05
N MET A 46 -11.49 -11.34 24.65
CA MET A 46 -12.58 -10.92 25.53
C MET A 46 -13.50 -12.08 25.93
N PRO A 47 -14.21 -11.96 27.06
CA PRO A 47 -15.28 -12.88 27.40
C PRO A 47 -16.32 -12.98 26.28
N GLY A 48 -16.68 -14.20 25.88
CA GLY A 48 -17.62 -14.47 24.79
C GLY A 48 -16.98 -14.54 23.40
N GLU A 49 -15.67 -14.31 23.26
CA GLU A 49 -14.98 -14.48 21.97
C GLU A 49 -14.66 -15.94 21.67
N VAL A 50 -14.62 -16.25 20.38
CA VAL A 50 -14.18 -17.53 19.85
C VAL A 50 -12.92 -17.29 19.03
N ILE A 51 -11.84 -17.99 19.38
CA ILE A 51 -10.57 -17.91 18.65
C ILE A 51 -10.22 -19.23 17.99
N GLN A 52 -9.47 -19.14 16.91
CA GLN A 52 -8.87 -20.29 16.25
C GLN A 52 -7.38 -20.34 16.58
N LEU A 53 -6.96 -21.45 17.17
CA LEU A 53 -5.57 -21.77 17.43
C LEU A 53 -5.06 -22.76 16.40
N THR A 54 -3.81 -22.63 16.02
CA THR A 54 -3.17 -23.54 15.08
C THR A 54 -1.72 -23.70 15.47
N ASN A 55 -1.26 -24.94 15.59
CA ASN A 55 0.15 -25.25 15.84
C ASN A 55 0.55 -26.56 15.16
N PRO A 56 1.85 -26.79 14.95
CA PRO A 56 2.37 -28.05 14.47
C PRO A 56 2.02 -29.22 15.40
N VAL A 57 1.68 -30.38 14.83
CA VAL A 57 1.38 -31.61 15.60
C VAL A 57 2.67 -32.26 16.15
N GLY A 58 3.82 -32.01 15.53
CA GLY A 58 5.13 -32.52 15.96
C GLY A 58 5.41 -33.97 15.55
N GLU A 59 4.39 -34.80 15.36
CA GLU A 59 4.52 -36.19 14.90
C GLU A 59 3.86 -36.43 13.54
N PRO A 60 4.55 -37.06 12.58
CA PRO A 60 3.93 -37.48 11.33
C PRO A 60 2.93 -38.61 11.60
N ASN A 61 1.68 -38.44 11.15
CA ASN A 61 0.55 -39.39 11.23
C ASN A 61 -0.26 -39.43 12.55
N ALA A 62 -0.07 -38.50 13.47
CA ALA A 62 -0.96 -38.40 14.62
C ALA A 62 -2.41 -38.14 14.18
N LYS A 63 -3.35 -38.89 14.75
CA LYS A 63 -4.79 -38.73 14.50
C LYS A 63 -5.40 -37.78 15.53
N MET A 64 -6.61 -37.32 15.24
CA MET A 64 -7.32 -36.40 16.13
C MET A 64 -7.58 -37.01 17.52
N ASP A 65 -7.89 -38.31 17.58
CA ASP A 65 -8.11 -39.06 18.83
C ASP A 65 -6.83 -39.24 19.68
N ASP A 66 -5.66 -39.04 19.06
CA ASP A 66 -4.38 -39.13 19.73
C ASP A 66 -4.01 -37.83 20.46
N LEU A 67 -4.76 -36.74 20.24
CA LEU A 67 -4.47 -35.45 20.84
C LEU A 67 -4.97 -35.38 22.28
N VAL A 68 -4.07 -35.01 23.19
CA VAL A 68 -4.37 -34.70 24.58
C VAL A 68 -4.55 -33.20 24.72
N ILE A 69 -5.68 -32.78 25.28
CA ILE A 69 -6.02 -31.38 25.52
C ILE A 69 -5.90 -31.09 27.01
N VAL A 70 -5.03 -30.16 27.38
CA VAL A 70 -4.84 -29.68 28.75
C VAL A 70 -5.25 -28.21 28.82
N GLY A 71 -6.01 -27.84 29.85
CA GLY A 71 -6.54 -26.48 30.04
C GLY A 71 -8.03 -26.32 29.71
N ASN A 72 -8.74 -27.41 29.40
CA ASN A 72 -10.18 -27.37 29.19
C ASN A 72 -10.91 -27.13 30.53
N THR A 73 -11.69 -26.06 30.62
CA THR A 73 -12.42 -25.66 31.82
C THR A 73 -13.86 -25.27 31.47
N PRO A 74 -14.81 -25.23 32.43
CA PRO A 74 -16.18 -24.79 32.13
C PRO A 74 -16.27 -23.38 31.52
N THR A 75 -15.25 -22.55 31.74
CA THR A 75 -15.15 -21.18 31.21
C THR A 75 -14.39 -21.08 29.89
N ILE A 76 -13.58 -22.08 29.54
CA ILE A 76 -12.77 -22.12 28.32
C ILE A 76 -12.88 -23.52 27.73
N ALA A 77 -13.77 -23.63 26.74
CA ALA A 77 -13.99 -24.88 26.02
C ALA A 77 -13.05 -24.96 24.83
N ILE A 78 -12.39 -26.11 24.67
CA ILE A 78 -11.41 -26.33 23.61
C ILE A 78 -11.84 -27.53 22.78
N SER A 79 -11.97 -27.36 21.47
CA SER A 79 -12.26 -28.44 20.53
C SER A 79 -11.25 -28.43 19.39
N VAL A 80 -10.77 -29.60 18.98
CA VAL A 80 -9.93 -29.72 17.77
C VAL A 80 -10.85 -29.96 16.58
N ASP A 81 -10.81 -29.04 15.62
CA ASP A 81 -11.69 -29.05 14.44
C ASP A 81 -11.12 -29.95 13.34
N ALA A 82 -9.79 -29.90 13.09
CA ALA A 82 -9.14 -30.69 12.05
C ALA A 82 -7.62 -30.77 12.23
N ILE A 83 -7.00 -31.78 11.60
CA ILE A 83 -5.56 -31.81 11.32
C ILE A 83 -5.39 -31.60 9.81
N ARG A 84 -4.63 -30.57 9.42
CA ARG A 84 -4.38 -30.21 8.01
C ARG A 84 -2.88 -30.01 7.75
N PRO A 85 -2.39 -30.29 6.54
CA PRO A 85 -1.03 -29.97 6.19
C PRO A 85 -0.80 -28.45 6.21
N SER A 86 0.37 -28.04 6.68
CA SER A 86 0.83 -26.65 6.64
C SER A 86 0.98 -26.20 5.19
N PHE A 87 0.46 -25.02 4.89
CA PHE A 87 0.53 -24.42 3.55
C PHE A 87 1.97 -24.25 3.05
N TRP A 88 2.90 -23.90 3.93
CA TRP A 88 4.28 -23.58 3.54
C TRP A 88 5.24 -24.75 3.66
N PHE A 89 5.08 -25.63 4.66
CA PHE A 89 6.11 -26.62 5.02
C PHE A 89 5.60 -28.07 5.03
N GLY A 90 4.36 -28.32 4.60
CA GLY A 90 3.80 -29.68 4.46
C GLY A 90 3.61 -30.49 5.75
N GLY A 91 4.14 -30.04 6.88
CA GLY A 91 3.94 -30.68 8.19
C GLY A 91 2.50 -30.60 8.68
N ALA A 92 2.02 -31.62 9.39
CA ALA A 92 0.67 -31.62 9.95
C ALA A 92 0.51 -30.53 11.03
N MET A 93 -0.55 -29.73 10.93
CA MET A 93 -0.98 -28.74 11.92
C MET A 93 -2.36 -29.10 12.42
N TRP A 94 -2.55 -29.07 13.73
CA TRP A 94 -3.89 -29.14 14.29
C TRP A 94 -4.50 -27.75 14.29
N HIS A 95 -5.80 -27.68 14.05
CA HIS A 95 -6.62 -26.49 14.16
C HIS A 95 -7.61 -26.71 15.30
N ALA A 96 -7.53 -25.88 16.33
CA ALA A 96 -8.45 -25.93 17.46
C ALA A 96 -9.25 -24.65 17.56
N ARG A 97 -10.48 -24.78 18.03
CA ARG A 97 -11.34 -23.69 18.43
C ARG A 97 -11.30 -23.58 19.94
N VAL A 98 -11.12 -22.36 20.43
CA VAL A 98 -11.24 -22.04 21.85
C VAL A 98 -12.40 -21.09 22.01
N GLU A 99 -13.41 -21.53 22.75
CA GLU A 99 -14.60 -20.76 23.07
C GLU A 99 -14.46 -20.24 24.51
N VAL A 100 -14.41 -18.93 24.66
CA VAL A 100 -14.31 -18.27 25.96
C VAL A 100 -15.71 -17.90 26.40
N SER A 101 -16.14 -18.40 27.56
CA SER A 101 -17.44 -18.06 28.14
C SER A 101 -17.57 -16.55 28.34
N SER A 102 -18.79 -16.02 28.18
CA SER A 102 -19.11 -14.62 28.52
C SER A 102 -18.97 -14.33 30.02
N THR A 103 -18.92 -15.36 30.86
CA THR A 103 -18.71 -15.26 32.31
C THR A 103 -17.28 -15.56 32.74
N ALA A 104 -16.35 -15.75 31.78
CA ALA A 104 -14.96 -16.00 32.09
C ALA A 104 -14.32 -14.83 32.85
N ALA A 105 -13.60 -15.13 33.94
CA ALA A 105 -12.86 -14.12 34.68
C ALA A 105 -11.62 -13.67 33.87
N ALA A 106 -11.16 -12.45 34.12
CA ALA A 106 -9.90 -11.99 33.55
C ALA A 106 -8.73 -12.79 34.14
N GLY A 107 -7.79 -13.21 33.29
CA GLY A 107 -6.68 -14.05 33.72
C GLY A 107 -5.88 -14.66 32.57
N ASP A 108 -4.81 -15.35 32.93
CA ASP A 108 -4.00 -16.16 32.01
C ASP A 108 -4.43 -17.62 32.11
N TYR A 109 -4.82 -18.18 30.96
CA TYR A 109 -5.27 -19.55 30.83
C TYR A 109 -4.32 -20.30 29.89
N PRO A 110 -3.35 -21.06 30.43
CA PRO A 110 -2.42 -21.83 29.62
C PRO A 110 -3.11 -23.08 29.06
N ILE A 111 -3.00 -23.25 27.74
CA ILE A 111 -3.55 -24.37 26.99
C ILE A 111 -2.40 -25.15 26.37
N ARG A 112 -2.46 -26.48 26.43
CA ARG A 112 -1.54 -27.37 25.70
C ARG A 112 -2.32 -28.41 24.93
N ILE A 113 -1.96 -28.59 23.66
CA ILE A 113 -2.51 -29.63 22.80
C ILE A 113 -1.33 -30.36 22.17
N TYR A 114 -1.23 -31.66 22.42
CA TYR A 114 -0.10 -32.48 21.95
C TYR A 114 -0.51 -33.95 21.77
N PRO A 115 0.18 -34.70 20.89
CA PRO A 115 -0.12 -36.11 20.69
C PRO A 115 0.29 -36.96 21.90
N ARG A 116 -0.48 -38.02 22.15
CA ARG A 116 -0.25 -38.99 23.23
C ARG A 116 1.08 -39.71 23.02
N GLY A 117 1.97 -39.58 23.99
CA GLY A 117 3.34 -40.12 23.91
C GLY A 117 4.42 -39.04 23.95
N VAL A 118 4.07 -37.79 23.64
CA VAL A 118 4.96 -36.64 23.82
C VAL A 118 4.87 -36.15 25.27
N PRO A 119 6.01 -35.96 25.98
CA PRO A 119 6.01 -35.38 27.31
C PRO A 119 5.48 -33.95 27.30
N GLU A 120 4.52 -33.63 28.18
CA GLU A 120 3.92 -32.30 28.31
C GLU A 120 4.98 -31.20 28.46
N ALA A 121 6.05 -31.47 29.21
CA ALA A 121 7.15 -30.52 29.46
C ALA A 121 7.90 -30.06 28.19
N LYS A 122 7.78 -30.80 27.07
CA LYS A 122 8.39 -30.43 25.79
C LYS A 122 7.49 -29.55 24.91
N VAL A 123 6.24 -29.34 25.31
CA VAL A 123 5.24 -28.62 24.53
C VAL A 123 5.03 -27.24 25.17
N PRO A 124 5.32 -26.13 24.44
CA PRO A 124 5.09 -24.80 24.98
C PRO A 124 3.58 -24.58 25.20
N ALA A 125 3.24 -23.92 26.30
CA ALA A 125 1.86 -23.52 26.56
C ALA A 125 1.46 -22.38 25.63
N HIS A 126 0.26 -22.47 25.09
CA HIS A 126 -0.42 -21.35 24.46
C HIS A 126 -1.20 -20.59 25.52
N HIS A 127 -0.86 -19.34 25.75
CA HIS A 127 -1.47 -18.49 26.77
C HIS A 127 -2.67 -17.74 26.18
N VAL A 128 -3.87 -18.05 26.69
CA VAL A 128 -5.08 -17.30 26.38
C VAL A 128 -5.31 -16.28 27.49
N ILE A 129 -5.05 -15.01 27.20
CA ILE A 129 -5.18 -13.91 28.16
C ILE A 129 -6.56 -13.29 27.99
N VAL A 130 -7.44 -13.55 28.96
CA VAL A 130 -8.78 -12.97 29.02
C VAL A 130 -8.68 -11.61 29.72
N HIS A 131 -9.07 -10.55 29.03
CA HIS A 131 -9.06 -9.19 29.58
C HIS A 131 -10.40 -8.85 30.25
N ALA A 132 -10.33 -8.08 31.35
CA ALA A 132 -11.53 -7.65 32.09
C ALA A 132 -12.33 -6.59 31.33
N ASP A 133 -11.63 -5.75 30.56
CA ASP A 133 -12.18 -4.54 29.96
C ASP A 133 -11.48 -4.22 28.63
N GLN A 134 -12.19 -3.48 27.77
CA GLN A 134 -11.70 -3.07 26.45
C GLN A 134 -10.41 -2.27 26.51
N GLN A 135 -10.19 -1.47 27.55
CA GLN A 135 -8.98 -0.67 27.66
C GLN A 135 -7.75 -1.55 27.95
N SER A 136 -7.88 -2.56 28.81
CA SER A 136 -6.84 -3.56 29.07
C SER A 136 -6.52 -4.38 27.81
N TYR A 137 -7.54 -4.76 27.04
CA TYR A 137 -7.38 -5.49 25.78
C TYR A 137 -6.66 -4.68 24.69
N TYR A 138 -7.04 -3.43 24.46
CA TYR A 138 -6.33 -2.59 23.49
C TYR A 138 -4.96 -2.15 24.01
N GLY A 139 -4.82 -1.97 25.32
CA GLY A 139 -3.57 -1.64 25.99
C GLY A 139 -2.49 -2.71 25.86
N SER A 140 -2.87 -3.98 25.80
CA SER A 140 -1.96 -5.11 25.58
C SER A 140 -1.54 -5.30 24.11
N SER A 141 -2.16 -4.59 23.17
CA SER A 141 -1.79 -4.68 21.76
C SER A 141 -0.40 -4.08 21.50
N THR A 142 0.41 -4.80 20.72
CA THR A 142 1.73 -4.35 20.28
C THR A 142 1.67 -3.30 19.17
N SER A 143 0.50 -3.15 18.52
CA SER A 143 0.21 -2.14 17.50
C SER A 143 -0.18 -0.82 18.15
N PHE A 144 0.50 0.25 17.77
CA PHE A 144 0.19 1.61 18.22
C PHE A 144 -1.20 2.04 17.72
N ILE A 145 -1.52 1.77 16.45
CA ILE A 145 -2.80 2.13 15.86
C ILE A 145 -3.93 1.41 16.60
N ARG A 146 -3.80 0.10 16.82
CA ARG A 146 -4.84 -0.67 17.53
C ARG A 146 -4.99 -0.23 18.98
N ARG A 147 -3.88 0.11 19.65
CA ARG A 147 -3.89 0.56 21.04
C ARG A 147 -4.58 1.90 21.24
N PHE A 148 -4.35 2.87 20.36
CA PHE A 148 -4.88 4.23 20.51
C PHE A 148 -6.16 4.50 19.71
N LEU A 149 -6.20 4.04 18.45
CA LEU A 149 -7.32 4.28 17.54
C LEU A 149 -8.35 3.14 17.57
N ARG A 150 -8.05 1.99 18.19
CA ARG A 150 -8.92 0.79 18.29
C ARG A 150 -9.31 0.17 16.95
N TYR A 151 -8.74 0.64 15.84
CA TYR A 151 -8.90 0.07 14.51
C TYR A 151 -7.79 -0.92 14.18
N SER A 152 -8.08 -1.85 13.27
CA SER A 152 -7.05 -2.73 12.73
C SER A 152 -6.09 -1.93 11.83
N PRO A 153 -4.76 -2.02 12.03
CA PRO A 153 -3.78 -1.41 11.14
C PRO A 153 -3.94 -1.83 9.68
N TRP A 154 -4.32 -3.09 9.45
CA TRP A 154 -4.56 -3.64 8.12
C TRP A 154 -5.78 -3.04 7.44
N GLN A 155 -6.86 -2.78 8.20
CA GLN A 155 -8.05 -2.13 7.66
C GLN A 155 -7.75 -0.68 7.26
N LEU A 156 -7.02 0.06 8.11
CA LEU A 156 -6.58 1.42 7.78
C LEU A 156 -5.65 1.43 6.56
N ALA A 157 -4.68 0.52 6.49
CA ALA A 157 -3.82 0.38 5.33
C ALA A 157 -4.63 0.14 4.05
N ALA A 158 -5.65 -0.73 4.07
CA ALA A 158 -6.51 -0.95 2.91
C ALA A 158 -7.27 0.33 2.49
N ILE A 159 -7.81 1.08 3.44
CA ILE A 159 -8.49 2.36 3.17
C ILE A 159 -7.51 3.36 2.54
N TRP A 160 -6.31 3.53 3.10
CA TRP A 160 -5.31 4.45 2.57
C TRP A 160 -4.81 4.03 1.18
N ALA A 161 -4.66 2.72 0.93
CA ALA A 161 -4.30 2.22 -0.39
C ALA A 161 -5.37 2.59 -1.45
N LEU A 162 -6.66 2.49 -1.11
CA LEU A 162 -7.73 2.95 -2.01
C LEU A 162 -7.67 4.46 -2.26
N CYS A 163 -7.41 5.27 -1.23
CA CYS A 163 -7.22 6.71 -1.38
C CYS A 163 -6.02 7.03 -2.28
N VAL A 164 -4.89 6.32 -2.14
CA VAL A 164 -3.73 6.47 -3.03
C VAL A 164 -4.12 6.16 -4.47
N VAL A 165 -4.76 5.03 -4.73
CA VAL A 165 -5.22 4.67 -6.08
C VAL A 165 -6.16 5.73 -6.66
N ALA A 166 -7.11 6.24 -5.86
CA ALA A 166 -8.03 7.28 -6.30
C ALA A 166 -7.29 8.59 -6.64
N THR A 167 -6.34 9.02 -5.81
CA THR A 167 -5.56 10.24 -6.08
C THR A 167 -4.63 10.11 -7.28
N LEU A 168 -3.95 8.98 -7.45
CA LEU A 168 -3.12 8.71 -8.64
C LEU A 168 -3.97 8.67 -9.91
N SER A 169 -5.14 8.03 -9.85
CA SER A 169 -6.08 8.01 -10.97
C SER A 169 -6.56 9.42 -11.33
N GLY A 170 -6.93 10.20 -10.32
CA GLY A 170 -7.32 11.60 -10.52
C GLY A 170 -6.19 12.45 -11.08
N LEU A 171 -4.95 12.25 -10.62
CA LEU A 171 -3.76 12.97 -11.10
C LEU A 171 -3.48 12.65 -12.56
N TYR A 172 -3.61 11.39 -12.96
CA TYR A 172 -3.47 10.96 -14.34
C TYR A 172 -4.53 11.59 -15.25
N LEU A 173 -5.81 11.52 -14.85
CA LEU A 173 -6.91 12.11 -15.62
C LEU A 173 -6.77 13.63 -15.75
N LEU A 174 -6.39 14.30 -14.66
CA LEU A 174 -6.20 15.74 -14.64
C LEU A 174 -4.99 16.17 -15.47
N SER A 175 -3.90 15.43 -15.42
CA SER A 175 -2.72 15.68 -16.28
C SER A 175 -3.08 15.56 -17.75
N ARG A 176 -3.79 14.49 -18.14
CA ARG A 176 -4.28 14.32 -19.51
C ARG A 176 -5.24 15.44 -19.93
N PHE A 177 -6.05 15.95 -19.01
CA PHE A 177 -6.93 17.09 -19.28
C PHE A 177 -6.14 18.39 -19.51
N VAL A 178 -5.11 18.63 -18.70
CA VAL A 178 -4.18 19.77 -18.88
C VAL A 178 -3.48 19.68 -20.24
N ASP A 179 -2.95 18.51 -20.59
CA ASP A 179 -2.27 18.30 -21.88
C ASP A 179 -3.21 18.57 -23.07
N ARG A 180 -4.47 18.11 -22.97
CA ARG A 180 -5.48 18.38 -23.99
C ARG A 180 -5.81 19.87 -24.12
N LEU A 181 -5.92 20.59 -23.01
CA LEU A 181 -6.15 22.04 -23.05
C LEU A 181 -4.97 22.79 -23.66
N MET A 182 -3.74 22.41 -23.31
CA MET A 182 -2.54 22.99 -23.92
C MET A 182 -2.53 22.74 -25.43
N ALA A 183 -2.81 21.50 -25.86
CA ALA A 183 -2.82 21.16 -27.27
C ALA A 183 -3.85 21.96 -28.08
N LEU A 184 -5.04 22.24 -27.50
CA LEU A 184 -6.06 23.10 -28.12
C LEU A 184 -5.61 24.55 -28.28
N GLU A 185 -4.71 25.04 -27.42
CA GLU A 185 -4.11 26.37 -27.52
C GLU A 185 -2.84 26.40 -28.40
N GLY A 186 -2.50 25.27 -29.07
CA GLY A 186 -1.25 25.14 -29.82
C GLY A 186 -0.01 25.11 -28.93
N ARG A 187 -0.19 24.74 -27.66
CA ARG A 187 0.86 24.69 -26.64
C ARG A 187 1.16 23.23 -26.25
N ALA A 188 2.40 22.93 -25.89
CA ALA A 188 2.71 21.67 -25.22
C ALA A 188 3.90 21.78 -24.28
N SER A 189 3.91 20.95 -23.24
CA SER A 189 5.08 20.81 -22.37
C SER A 189 6.16 19.98 -23.07
N ILE A 190 7.40 20.41 -22.91
CA ILE A 190 8.60 19.63 -23.21
C ILE A 190 8.76 18.58 -22.12
N TYR A 191 8.74 17.31 -22.47
CA TYR A 191 8.87 16.21 -21.51
C TYR A 191 10.22 15.48 -21.63
N LEU A 192 10.95 15.67 -22.74
CA LEU A 192 12.28 15.13 -22.93
C LEU A 192 13.18 16.16 -23.61
N VAL A 193 14.40 16.32 -23.08
CA VAL A 193 15.48 17.10 -23.67
C VAL A 193 16.69 16.18 -23.80
N ARG A 194 17.30 16.15 -24.98
CA ARG A 194 18.53 15.41 -25.28
C ARG A 194 19.57 16.39 -25.83
N SER A 195 20.74 16.44 -25.20
CA SER A 195 21.88 17.20 -25.73
C SER A 195 22.53 16.45 -26.89
N VAL A 196 22.85 17.17 -27.97
CA VAL A 196 23.53 16.68 -29.17
C VAL A 196 24.68 17.65 -29.49
N ASP A 197 25.71 17.21 -30.23
CA ASP A 197 26.96 17.96 -30.44
C ASP A 197 26.78 19.40 -30.94
N ASP A 198 25.68 19.70 -31.63
CA ASP A 198 25.37 21.02 -32.20
C ASP A 198 24.13 21.70 -31.58
N GLY A 199 23.56 21.18 -30.48
CA GLY A 199 22.39 21.79 -29.85
C GLY A 199 21.60 20.87 -28.93
N GLN A 200 20.31 21.14 -28.78
CA GLN A 200 19.40 20.34 -27.97
C GLN A 200 18.22 19.85 -28.80
N GLU A 201 17.93 18.55 -28.73
CA GLU A 201 16.68 17.97 -29.25
C GLU A 201 15.63 17.96 -28.14
N ILE A 202 14.46 18.51 -28.45
CA ILE A 202 13.32 18.59 -27.53
C ILE A 202 12.15 17.79 -28.10
N LEU A 203 11.50 16.98 -27.25
CA LEU A 203 10.22 16.34 -27.59
C LEU A 203 9.08 16.99 -26.80
N PHE A 204 7.99 17.26 -27.51
CA PHE A 204 6.79 17.88 -26.97
C PHE A 204 5.52 17.27 -27.58
N GLY A 205 4.43 17.31 -26.81
CA GLY A 205 3.15 16.69 -27.14
C GLY A 205 2.28 17.46 -28.14
N LEU A 206 2.86 17.96 -29.23
CA LEU A 206 2.12 18.43 -30.40
C LEU A 206 2.63 17.70 -31.62
N GLY A 207 1.74 17.27 -32.52
CA GLY A 207 2.09 16.48 -33.70
C GLY A 207 1.26 16.92 -34.90
N SER A 208 1.22 16.08 -35.93
CA SER A 208 0.49 16.40 -37.17
C SER A 208 -1.01 16.61 -36.95
N LYS A 209 -1.63 15.88 -36.01
CA LYS A 209 -3.04 16.07 -35.60
C LYS A 209 -3.29 17.45 -34.97
N HIS A 210 -2.25 18.09 -34.49
CA HIS A 210 -2.28 19.41 -33.86
C HIS A 210 -1.79 20.51 -34.82
N GLY A 211 -1.57 20.18 -36.11
CA GLY A 211 -1.15 21.11 -37.15
C GLY A 211 0.37 21.38 -37.19
N VAL A 212 1.19 20.61 -36.48
CA VAL A 212 2.65 20.76 -36.54
C VAL A 212 3.20 20.09 -37.80
N GLU A 213 4.14 20.75 -38.47
CA GLU A 213 4.77 20.27 -39.71
C GLU A 213 6.30 20.32 -39.58
N THR A 214 6.99 19.45 -40.32
CA THR A 214 8.46 19.47 -40.42
C THR A 214 8.93 20.79 -41.03
N GLY A 215 9.99 21.38 -40.47
CA GLY A 215 10.52 22.70 -40.83
C GLY A 215 9.78 23.87 -40.18
N ARG A 216 8.68 23.62 -39.45
CA ARG A 216 7.98 24.68 -38.70
C ARG A 216 8.87 25.17 -37.56
N ARG A 217 8.87 26.49 -37.33
CA ARG A 217 9.48 27.09 -36.15
C ARG A 217 8.49 27.08 -34.99
N VAL A 218 8.97 26.72 -33.82
CA VAL A 218 8.21 26.73 -32.58
C VAL A 218 8.89 27.63 -31.56
N ASP A 219 8.10 28.41 -30.82
CA ASP A 219 8.61 29.25 -29.74
C ASP A 219 8.74 28.43 -28.46
N VAL A 220 9.88 28.57 -27.76
CA VAL A 220 10.15 27.91 -26.48
C VAL A 220 10.05 28.93 -25.36
N LEU A 221 9.21 28.65 -24.37
CA LEU A 221 9.00 29.47 -23.18
C LEU A 221 9.42 28.70 -21.92
N ASP A 222 9.91 29.42 -20.93
CA ASP A 222 10.22 28.85 -19.62
C ASP A 222 8.95 28.57 -18.79
N GLY A 223 9.12 28.02 -17.59
CA GLY A 223 8.02 27.73 -16.68
C GLY A 223 7.26 28.97 -16.16
N SER A 224 7.79 30.18 -16.39
CA SER A 224 7.14 31.45 -16.08
C SER A 224 6.46 32.11 -17.28
N GLY A 225 6.55 31.49 -18.46
CA GLY A 225 5.99 32.00 -19.71
C GLY A 225 6.85 33.06 -20.38
N HIS A 226 8.12 33.22 -19.99
CA HIS A 226 9.05 34.08 -20.72
C HIS A 226 9.63 33.32 -21.91
N TRP A 227 9.79 34.02 -23.02
CA TRP A 227 10.40 33.47 -24.23
C TRP A 227 11.90 33.25 -23.99
N VAL A 228 12.39 32.05 -24.32
CA VAL A 228 13.79 31.64 -24.12
C VAL A 228 14.49 31.40 -25.45
N GLY A 229 13.76 31.03 -26.50
CA GLY A 229 14.32 30.77 -27.81
C GLY A 229 13.30 30.20 -28.80
N PHE A 230 13.79 29.74 -29.95
CA PHE A 230 13.00 29.03 -30.94
C PHE A 230 13.64 27.68 -31.28
N GLY A 231 12.80 26.72 -31.65
CA GLY A 231 13.22 25.43 -32.17
C GLY A 231 12.69 25.20 -33.58
N GLU A 232 13.41 24.43 -34.38
CA GLU A 232 12.96 23.98 -35.70
C GLU A 232 12.53 22.52 -35.64
N VAL A 233 11.30 22.24 -36.06
CA VAL A 233 10.72 20.90 -36.04
C VAL A 233 11.40 20.02 -37.08
N ARG A 234 12.07 18.94 -36.65
CA ARG A 234 12.77 18.00 -37.53
C ARG A 234 11.97 16.75 -37.85
N LYS A 235 11.15 16.29 -36.89
CA LYS A 235 10.31 15.11 -37.05
C LYS A 235 8.95 15.35 -36.42
N VAL A 236 7.90 14.88 -37.09
CA VAL A 236 6.52 14.95 -36.61
C VAL A 236 5.92 13.55 -36.65
N ASP A 237 5.43 13.10 -35.51
CA ASP A 237 4.58 11.91 -35.37
C ASP A 237 3.10 12.38 -35.21
N GLU A 238 2.15 11.46 -35.02
CA GLU A 238 0.71 11.85 -34.98
C GLU A 238 0.38 12.82 -33.84
N THR A 239 0.92 12.58 -32.65
CA THR A 239 0.61 13.34 -31.42
C THR A 239 1.79 14.13 -30.88
N ASP A 240 3.00 13.81 -31.34
CA ASP A 240 4.26 14.32 -30.79
C ASP A 240 5.17 14.82 -31.90
N ALA A 241 6.09 15.72 -31.58
CA ALA A 241 7.08 16.22 -32.51
C ALA A 241 8.42 16.41 -31.80
N LEU A 242 9.48 16.30 -32.61
CA LEU A 242 10.85 16.54 -32.21
C LEU A 242 11.32 17.82 -32.89
N ALA A 243 11.72 18.80 -32.09
CA ALA A 243 12.37 20.01 -32.57
C ALA A 243 13.81 20.08 -32.10
N TRP A 244 14.63 20.76 -32.88
CA TRP A 244 16.01 21.08 -32.54
C TRP A 244 16.11 22.54 -32.15
N VAL A 245 16.79 22.80 -31.03
CA VAL A 245 17.03 24.12 -30.45
C VAL A 245 18.54 24.37 -30.47
N GLN A 246 18.91 25.60 -30.82
CA GLN A 246 20.29 26.03 -30.96
C GLN A 246 20.99 26.10 -29.58
N THR A 247 22.31 25.84 -29.55
CA THR A 247 23.10 25.62 -28.32
C THR A 247 23.15 26.81 -27.35
N ASP A 248 22.81 28.01 -27.81
CA ASP A 248 22.80 29.23 -27.02
C ASP A 248 21.64 29.29 -26.00
N VAL A 249 20.68 28.36 -26.10
CA VAL A 249 19.51 28.30 -25.22
C VAL A 249 19.51 27.02 -24.38
N VAL A 250 19.47 27.17 -23.05
CA VAL A 250 19.33 26.04 -22.13
C VAL A 250 17.85 25.73 -21.94
N VAL A 251 17.41 24.61 -22.52
CA VAL A 251 16.05 24.09 -22.35
C VAL A 251 16.05 22.93 -21.36
N ILE A 252 15.06 22.89 -20.47
CA ILE A 252 14.85 21.80 -19.52
C ILE A 252 13.43 21.24 -19.62
N PRO A 253 13.20 19.98 -19.21
CA PRO A 253 11.85 19.43 -19.10
C PRO A 253 10.94 20.31 -18.24
N GLY A 254 9.68 20.48 -18.67
CA GLY A 254 8.71 21.37 -18.06
C GLY A 254 8.59 22.75 -18.71
N PHE A 255 9.49 23.09 -19.66
CA PHE A 255 9.31 24.27 -20.52
C PHE A 255 8.15 24.07 -21.50
N THR A 256 7.59 25.15 -22.01
CA THR A 256 6.41 25.12 -22.89
C THR A 256 6.78 25.51 -24.31
N VAL A 257 6.30 24.76 -25.30
CA VAL A 257 6.40 25.07 -26.72
C VAL A 257 5.09 25.68 -27.19
N ILE A 258 5.16 26.71 -28.04
CA ILE A 258 4.01 27.24 -28.77
C ILE A 258 4.26 27.09 -30.27
N SER A 259 3.34 26.40 -30.95
CA SER A 259 3.28 26.32 -32.41
C SER A 259 2.34 27.42 -32.91
N ARG A 260 2.90 28.54 -33.37
CA ARG A 260 2.16 29.58 -34.11
C ARG A 260 2.10 29.27 -35.59
#